data_AF-A0A3L7DTM8-F1
#
_entry.id   AF-A0A3L7DTM8-F1
#
_cell.length_a   1.000
_cell.length_b   1.000
_cell.length_c   1.000
_cell.angle_alpha   90.00
_cell.angle_beta   90.00
_cell.angle_gamma   90.00
#
_symmetry.space_group_name_H-M   'P 1'
#
loop_
_entity.id
_entity.type
_entity.pdbx_description
1 polymer ?
#
loop_
_entity_poly.entity_id
_entity_poly.type
_entity_poly.pdbx_seq_one_letter_code
_entity_poly.pdbx_strand_id
1 'polypeptide(L)'
;MAEGLFRHYARLNSVNNRINVRSAGIRASQPGAKPDQRAQRIAAANGVRLNKIRARQVSEDDLARYDLIVVMDRSHLGALAELCPLDLGSKTSLLLSHDPEQVLEEVPDPYYSSYDGFAEVYGMIDSAVVCLLDQVVKQGL
;
A
#
# COMPACT_ATOMS: atom_id res chain seq x y z
N MET A 1 -0.24 -4.95 3.45
CA MET A 1 -0.18 -4.25 4.75
C MET A 1 -0.74 -2.83 4.62
N ALA A 2 -0.19 -2.03 3.70
CA ALA A 2 -0.64 -0.65 3.41
C ALA A 2 -2.17 -0.45 3.28
N GLU A 3 -2.89 -1.25 2.48
CA GLU A 3 -4.37 -1.15 2.37
C GLU A 3 -5.08 -1.26 3.73
N GLY A 4 -4.57 -2.12 4.62
CA GLY A 4 -5.15 -2.32 5.94
C GLY A 4 -4.95 -1.12 6.85
N LEU A 5 -3.73 -0.59 6.86
CA LEU A 5 -3.36 0.62 7.61
C LEU A 5 -4.14 1.83 7.11
N PHE A 6 -4.19 2.04 5.80
CA PHE A 6 -4.90 3.19 5.24
C PHE A 6 -6.38 3.14 5.60
N ARG A 7 -7.03 1.97 5.44
CA ARG A 7 -8.42 1.81 5.85
C ARG A 7 -8.63 1.96 7.35
N HIS A 8 -7.64 1.63 8.17
CA HIS A 8 -7.70 1.83 9.61
C HIS A 8 -7.72 3.33 9.92
N TYR A 9 -6.74 4.09 9.43
CA TYR A 9 -6.69 5.53 9.67
C TYR A 9 -7.83 6.32 9.00
N ALA A 10 -8.27 5.92 7.81
CA ALA A 10 -9.42 6.54 7.17
C ALA A 10 -10.71 6.39 7.99
N ARG A 11 -10.86 5.28 8.74
CA ARG A 11 -11.99 5.10 9.67
C ARG A 11 -11.83 5.95 10.92
N LEU A 12 -10.63 5.97 11.51
CA LEU A 12 -10.35 6.82 12.68
C LEU A 12 -10.62 8.30 12.39
N ASN A 13 -10.33 8.75 11.17
CA ASN A 13 -10.58 10.11 10.71
C ASN A 13 -11.97 10.31 10.07
N SER A 14 -12.87 9.31 10.12
CA SER A 14 -14.23 9.37 9.57
C SER A 14 -14.34 9.75 8.09
N VAL A 15 -13.31 9.47 7.28
CA VAL A 15 -13.26 9.73 5.83
C VAL A 15 -13.38 8.46 4.98
N ASN A 16 -13.52 7.29 5.60
CA ASN A 16 -13.57 6.00 4.92
C ASN A 16 -14.75 5.83 3.94
N ASN A 17 -15.80 6.66 4.03
CA ASN A 17 -16.93 6.63 3.08
C ASN A 17 -16.64 7.41 1.79
N ARG A 18 -15.56 8.20 1.77
CA ARG A 18 -15.18 9.03 0.64
C ARG A 18 -13.94 8.51 -0.09
N ILE A 19 -13.24 7.52 0.49
CA ILE A 19 -12.02 6.95 -0.07
C ILE A 19 -12.21 5.45 -0.33
N ASN A 20 -12.01 5.04 -1.57
CA ASN A 20 -11.95 3.63 -1.93
C ASN A 20 -10.50 3.16 -2.01
N VAL A 21 -10.08 2.30 -1.09
CA VAL A 21 -8.73 1.74 -1.04
C VAL A 21 -8.74 0.27 -1.42
N ARG A 22 -7.83 -0.14 -2.30
CA ARG A 22 -7.50 -1.54 -2.61
C ARG A 22 -6.00 -1.69 -2.80
N SER A 23 -5.50 -2.91 -2.63
CA SER A 23 -4.15 -3.32 -3.03
C SER A 23 -4.20 -4.43 -4.06
N ALA A 24 -3.10 -4.58 -4.78
CA ALA A 24 -2.83 -5.62 -5.76
C ALA A 24 -1.31 -5.83 -5.86
N GLY A 25 -0.87 -7.01 -6.29
CA GLY A 25 0.53 -7.27 -6.61
C GLY A 25 0.78 -7.16 -8.11
N ILE A 26 2.00 -6.81 -8.51
CA ILE A 26 2.45 -6.86 -9.91
C ILE A 26 2.28 -8.28 -10.48
N ARG A 27 2.71 -9.26 -9.70
CA ARG A 27 2.45 -10.68 -9.93
C ARG A 27 1.72 -11.23 -8.71
N ALA A 28 0.67 -12.00 -8.93
CA ALA A 28 -0.01 -12.72 -7.86
C ALA A 28 0.28 -14.21 -8.01
N SER A 29 1.32 -14.69 -7.33
CA SER A 29 1.66 -16.12 -7.32
C SER A 29 0.56 -16.99 -6.71
N GLN A 30 -0.24 -16.42 -5.79
CA GLN A 30 -1.37 -17.08 -5.15
C GLN A 30 -2.60 -16.16 -5.06
N PRO A 31 -3.35 -15.98 -6.16
CA PRO A 31 -4.59 -15.20 -6.14
C PRO A 31 -5.57 -15.77 -5.10
N GLY A 32 -6.23 -14.89 -4.35
CA GLY A 32 -7.14 -15.25 -3.27
C GLY A 32 -6.46 -15.65 -1.95
N ALA A 33 -5.13 -15.67 -1.88
CA ALA A 33 -4.43 -15.93 -0.61
C ALA A 33 -4.67 -14.80 0.41
N LYS A 34 -4.65 -15.15 1.69
CA LYS A 34 -4.60 -14.17 2.79
C LYS A 34 -3.22 -13.52 2.84
N PRO A 35 -3.08 -12.32 3.44
CA PRO A 35 -1.76 -11.73 3.69
C PRO A 35 -0.86 -12.66 4.51
N ASP A 36 0.46 -12.48 4.44
CA ASP A 36 1.42 -13.25 5.24
C ASP A 36 1.04 -13.24 6.74
N GLN A 37 1.20 -14.38 7.42
CA GLN A 37 0.81 -14.51 8.82
C GLN A 37 1.61 -13.58 9.75
N ARG A 38 2.88 -13.30 9.45
CA ARG A 38 3.72 -12.36 10.20
C ARG A 38 3.16 -10.95 10.11
N ALA A 39 2.86 -10.50 8.89
CA ALA A 39 2.18 -9.23 8.65
C ALA A 39 0.83 -9.15 9.36
N GLN A 40 0.03 -10.23 9.36
CA GLN A 40 -1.24 -10.28 10.08
C GLN A 40 -1.06 -10.13 11.59
N ARG A 41 -0.05 -10.80 12.19
CA ARG A 41 0.23 -10.73 13.63
C ARG A 41 0.66 -9.33 14.06
N ILE A 42 1.60 -8.73 13.33
CA ILE A 42 2.10 -7.37 13.63
C ILE A 42 0.97 -6.35 13.49
N ALA A 43 0.20 -6.41 12.41
CA ALA A 43 -0.93 -5.52 12.23
C ALA A 43 -1.99 -5.68 13.33
N ALA A 44 -2.31 -6.93 13.71
CA ALA A 44 -3.28 -7.21 14.76
C ALA A 44 -2.81 -6.70 16.14
N ALA A 45 -1.52 -6.81 16.46
CA ALA A 45 -0.93 -6.26 17.68
C ALA A 45 -1.10 -4.73 17.78
N ASN A 46 -1.21 -4.05 16.64
CA ASN A 46 -1.45 -2.60 16.53
C ASN A 46 -2.92 -2.25 16.22
N GLY A 47 -3.87 -3.17 16.42
CA GLY A 47 -5.30 -2.91 16.21
C GLY A 47 -5.76 -2.87 14.74
N VAL A 48 -4.90 -3.23 13.79
CA VAL A 48 -5.17 -3.18 12.35
C VAL A 48 -5.60 -4.55 11.84
N ARG A 49 -6.76 -4.61 11.16
CA ARG A 49 -7.31 -5.87 10.63
C ARG A 49 -6.98 -6.05 9.14
N LEU A 50 -6.22 -7.10 8.82
CA LEU A 50 -5.88 -7.47 7.43
C LEU A 50 -6.73 -8.64 6.88
N ASN A 51 -7.58 -9.25 7.70
CA ASN A 51 -8.26 -10.52 7.44
C ASN A 51 -9.21 -10.54 6.21
N LYS A 52 -9.67 -9.38 5.74
CA LYS A 52 -10.52 -9.24 4.54
C LYS A 52 -9.73 -9.00 3.25
N ILE A 53 -8.44 -8.74 3.33
CA ILE A 53 -7.59 -8.50 2.16
C ILE A 53 -7.27 -9.85 1.52
N ARG A 54 -7.27 -9.87 0.18
CA ARG A 54 -6.96 -11.06 -0.61
C ARG A 54 -5.99 -10.68 -1.71
N ALA A 55 -4.95 -11.49 -1.88
CA ALA A 55 -4.00 -11.32 -2.96
C ALA A 55 -4.74 -11.37 -4.31
N ARG A 56 -4.38 -10.45 -5.19
CA ARG A 56 -4.87 -10.37 -6.56
C ARG A 56 -3.81 -9.68 -7.40
N GLN A 57 -3.85 -9.91 -8.71
CA GLN A 57 -2.98 -9.20 -9.63
C GLN A 57 -3.57 -7.83 -9.96
N VAL A 58 -2.71 -6.86 -10.19
CA VAL A 58 -3.08 -5.57 -10.77
C VAL A 58 -3.53 -5.78 -12.22
N SER A 59 -4.52 -5.02 -12.66
CA SER A 59 -5.07 -5.05 -14.01
C SER A 59 -5.06 -3.65 -14.63
N GLU A 60 -5.15 -3.56 -15.96
CA GLU A 60 -5.32 -2.28 -16.65
C GLU A 60 -6.55 -1.52 -16.15
N ASP A 61 -7.65 -2.22 -15.85
CA ASP A 61 -8.86 -1.62 -15.28
C ASP A 61 -8.61 -0.96 -13.92
N ASP A 62 -7.74 -1.53 -13.07
CA ASP A 62 -7.33 -0.87 -11.83
C ASP A 62 -6.59 0.42 -12.15
N LEU A 63 -5.63 0.35 -13.08
CA LEU A 63 -4.80 1.48 -13.45
C LEU A 63 -5.61 2.57 -14.13
N ALA A 64 -6.73 2.27 -14.79
CA ALA A 64 -7.65 3.26 -15.31
C ALA A 64 -8.56 3.84 -14.21
N ARG A 65 -9.02 3.01 -13.27
CA ARG A 65 -10.06 3.36 -12.31
C ARG A 65 -9.58 4.17 -11.11
N TYR A 66 -8.35 3.97 -10.65
CA TYR A 66 -7.85 4.63 -9.45
C TYR A 66 -7.19 5.98 -9.77
N ASP A 67 -7.50 6.98 -8.94
CA ASP A 67 -6.97 8.34 -9.03
C ASP A 67 -5.52 8.45 -8.55
N LEU A 68 -5.11 7.52 -7.68
CA LEU A 68 -3.76 7.44 -7.12
C LEU A 68 -3.30 5.99 -7.06
N ILE A 69 -2.10 5.73 -7.56
CA ILE A 69 -1.41 4.44 -7.55
C ILE A 69 -0.18 4.60 -6.67
N VAL A 70 -0.14 3.89 -5.55
CA VAL A 70 0.99 3.94 -4.62
C VAL A 70 1.75 2.63 -4.69
N VAL A 71 3.02 2.69 -5.11
CA VAL A 71 3.91 1.53 -5.21
C VAL A 71 4.88 1.47 -4.03
N MET A 72 5.35 0.25 -3.72
CA MET A 72 6.24 0.02 -2.57
C MET A 72 7.72 0.26 -2.94
N ASP A 73 8.09 0.10 -4.21
CA ASP A 73 9.45 0.21 -4.74
C ASP A 73 9.39 0.57 -6.23
N ARG A 74 10.53 0.95 -6.82
CA ARG A 74 10.67 1.42 -8.20
C ARG A 74 10.56 0.28 -9.21
N SER A 75 10.84 -0.97 -8.83
CA SER A 75 10.68 -2.10 -9.74
C SER A 75 9.22 -2.29 -10.16
N HIS A 76 8.29 -1.96 -9.25
CA HIS A 76 6.87 -1.90 -9.56
C HIS A 76 6.53 -0.87 -10.64
N LEU A 77 7.22 0.29 -10.69
CA LEU A 77 6.97 1.30 -11.72
C LEU A 77 7.26 0.75 -13.12
N GLY A 78 8.40 0.08 -13.29
CA GLY A 78 8.77 -0.55 -14.56
C GLY A 78 7.75 -1.60 -14.98
N ALA A 79 7.32 -2.45 -14.04
CA ALA A 79 6.34 -3.49 -14.33
C ALA A 79 4.93 -2.96 -14.63
N LEU A 80 4.53 -1.84 -14.02
CA LEU A 80 3.27 -1.16 -14.35
C LEU A 80 3.32 -0.53 -15.74
N ALA A 81 4.46 0.05 -16.14
CA ALA A 81 4.64 0.60 -17.47
C ALA A 81 4.59 -0.48 -18.57
N GLU A 82 5.07 -1.70 -18.27
CA GLU A 82 4.92 -2.86 -19.16
C GLU A 82 3.46 -3.33 -19.27
N LEU A 83 2.70 -3.26 -18.17
CA LEU A 83 1.31 -3.72 -18.13
C LEU A 83 0.34 -2.73 -18.78
N CYS A 84 0.58 -1.44 -18.64
CA CYS A 84 -0.28 -0.40 -19.19
C CYS A 84 0.60 0.70 -19.81
N PRO A 85 0.64 0.80 -21.15
CA PRO A 85 1.46 1.79 -21.84
C PRO A 85 0.91 3.22 -21.75
N LEU A 86 -0.16 3.45 -20.99
CA LEU A 86 -0.64 4.79 -20.66
C LEU A 86 0.35 5.48 -19.72
N ASP A 87 0.49 6.80 -19.85
CA ASP A 87 1.29 7.58 -18.91
C ASP A 87 0.61 7.63 -17.54
N LEU A 88 1.10 6.83 -16.60
CA LEU A 88 0.66 6.79 -15.21
C LEU A 88 1.41 7.79 -14.32
N GLY A 89 2.36 8.56 -14.88
CA GLY A 89 3.32 9.34 -14.12
C GLY A 89 2.69 10.36 -13.18
N SER A 90 1.61 11.03 -13.61
CA SER A 90 0.93 12.05 -12.80
C SER A 90 0.18 11.51 -11.60
N LYS A 91 -0.12 10.20 -11.58
CA LYS A 91 -0.89 9.56 -10.51
C LYS A 91 -0.18 8.42 -9.81
N THR A 92 1.10 8.22 -10.07
CA THR A 92 1.89 7.15 -9.44
C THR A 92 2.95 7.72 -8.52
N SER A 93 3.06 7.18 -7.31
CA SER A 93 4.06 7.60 -6.33
C SER A 93 4.62 6.42 -5.54
N LEU A 94 5.81 6.61 -4.96
CA LEU A 94 6.36 5.69 -3.97
C LEU A 94 5.68 5.94 -2.62
N LEU A 95 5.37 4.89 -1.87
CA LEU A 95 4.73 5.06 -0.56
C LEU A 95 5.59 5.94 0.37
N LEU A 96 6.89 5.66 0.44
CA LEU A 96 7.77 6.35 1.37
C LEU A 96 8.04 7.81 0.98
N SER A 97 7.81 8.22 -0.28
CA SER A 97 7.93 9.63 -0.66
C SER A 97 6.86 10.53 -0.04
N HIS A 98 5.82 9.95 0.57
CA HIS A 98 4.80 10.71 1.29
C HIS A 98 5.20 11.04 2.73
N ASP A 99 6.23 10.38 3.28
CA ASP A 99 6.75 10.62 4.63
C ASP A 99 8.03 11.49 4.56
N PRO A 100 7.98 12.77 4.97
CA PRO A 100 9.15 13.64 4.91
C PRO A 100 10.25 13.27 5.92
N GLU A 101 9.95 12.47 6.94
CA GLU A 101 10.94 12.01 7.91
C GLU A 101 11.62 10.71 7.46
N GLN A 102 11.11 10.08 6.41
CA GLN A 102 11.65 8.84 5.91
C GLN A 102 12.94 9.06 5.09
N VAL A 103 13.97 8.29 5.42
CA VAL A 103 15.29 8.38 4.78
C VAL A 103 15.38 7.42 3.60
N LEU A 104 14.62 6.33 3.62
CA LEU A 104 14.54 5.36 2.53
C LEU A 104 13.50 5.78 1.49
N GLU A 105 13.80 5.52 0.22
CA GLU A 105 12.86 5.79 -0.86
C GLU A 105 11.88 4.63 -1.11
N GLU A 106 12.26 3.41 -0.74
CA GLU A 106 11.56 2.18 -1.09
C GLU A 106 11.31 1.32 0.16
N VAL A 107 10.17 0.64 0.19
CA VAL A 107 9.85 -0.35 1.21
C VAL A 107 10.54 -1.66 0.83
N PRO A 108 11.48 -2.18 1.63
CA PRO A 108 12.11 -3.46 1.33
C PRO A 108 11.08 -4.60 1.44
N ASP A 109 11.18 -5.61 0.57
CA ASP A 109 10.31 -6.79 0.66
C ASP A 109 10.71 -7.66 1.86
N PRO A 110 9.86 -7.81 2.90
CA PRO A 110 10.20 -8.57 4.07
C PRO A 110 10.00 -10.08 3.87
N TYR A 111 9.55 -10.57 2.70
CA TYR A 111 9.10 -11.95 2.55
C TYR A 111 10.13 -13.00 3.03
N TYR A 112 11.41 -12.76 2.75
CA TYR A 112 12.54 -13.61 3.14
C TYR A 112 13.19 -13.23 4.49
N SER A 113 12.60 -12.27 5.23
CA SER A 113 13.12 -11.80 6.51
C SER A 113 12.44 -12.47 7.71
N SER A 114 12.94 -12.16 8.91
CA SER A 114 12.36 -12.62 10.18
C SER A 114 11.10 -11.82 10.54
N TYR A 115 10.51 -12.14 11.69
CA TYR A 115 9.42 -11.32 12.25
C TYR A 115 9.83 -9.85 12.43
N ASP A 116 11.07 -9.58 12.82
CA ASP A 116 11.58 -8.22 13.05
C ASP A 116 11.66 -7.42 11.74
N GLY A 117 12.04 -8.06 10.63
CA GLY A 117 12.02 -7.41 9.33
C GLY A 117 10.61 -7.03 8.86
N PHE A 118 9.60 -7.84 9.19
CA PHE A 118 8.20 -7.43 8.99
C PHE A 118 7.78 -6.28 9.91
N ALA A 119 8.32 -6.21 11.14
CA ALA A 119 7.98 -5.16 12.09
C ALA A 119 8.61 -3.81 11.67
N GLU A 120 9.83 -3.84 11.15
CA GLU A 120 10.50 -2.68 10.56
C GLU A 120 9.71 -2.15 9.35
N VAL A 121 9.38 -3.02 8.39
CA VAL A 121 8.54 -2.66 7.23
C VAL A 121 7.16 -2.16 7.67
N TYR A 122 6.58 -2.72 8.72
CA TYR A 122 5.32 -2.21 9.28
C TYR A 122 5.48 -0.76 9.73
N GLY A 123 6.52 -0.41 10.48
CA GLY A 123 6.77 0.95 10.93
C GLY A 123 6.89 1.94 9.78
N MET A 124 7.64 1.58 8.74
CA MET A 124 7.80 2.42 7.54
C MET A 124 6.48 2.64 6.80
N ILE A 125 5.68 1.58 6.63
CA ILE A 125 4.38 1.69 5.97
C ILE A 125 3.39 2.48 6.83
N ASP A 126 3.43 2.31 8.15
CA ASP A 126 2.54 2.96 9.10
C ASP A 126 2.71 4.48 9.08
N SER A 127 3.94 4.98 9.24
CA SER A 127 4.24 6.41 9.20
C SER A 127 3.85 7.04 7.85
N ALA A 128 4.26 6.41 6.75
CA ALA A 128 3.97 6.91 5.40
C ALA A 128 2.48 6.92 5.06
N VAL A 129 1.72 5.93 5.53
CA VAL A 129 0.25 5.90 5.32
C VAL A 129 -0.44 7.04 6.07
N VAL A 130 0.02 7.41 7.27
CA VAL A 130 -0.54 8.55 8.01
C VAL A 130 -0.33 9.84 7.23
N CYS A 131 0.89 10.09 6.76
CA CYS A 131 1.21 11.28 5.96
C CYS A 131 0.44 11.30 4.63
N LEU A 132 0.36 10.16 3.94
CA LEU A 132 -0.40 10.05 2.70
C LEU A 132 -1.89 10.35 2.91
N LEU A 133 -2.50 9.84 3.97
CA LEU A 133 -3.92 10.11 4.25
C LEU A 133 -4.18 11.60 4.45
N ASP A 134 -3.31 12.28 5.21
CA ASP A 134 -3.41 13.73 5.43
C ASP A 134 -3.31 14.52 4.11
N GLN A 135 -2.39 14.13 3.23
CA GLN A 135 -2.25 14.72 1.90
C GLN A 135 -3.50 14.53 1.03
N VAL A 136 -4.05 13.30 0.98
CA VAL A 136 -5.27 12.98 0.22
C VAL A 136 -6.46 13.77 0.73
N VAL A 137 -6.59 13.93 2.06
CA VAL A 137 -7.69 14.72 2.65
C VAL A 137 -7.53 16.22 2.35
N LYS A 138 -6.30 16.75 2.37
CA LYS A 138 -6.01 18.17 2.11
C LYS A 138 -6.15 18.58 0.64
N GLN A 139 -5.78 17.70 -0.29
CA GLN A 139 -5.87 17.97 -1.73
C GLN A 139 -7.31 18.03 -2.26
N GLY A 140 -8.29 17.70 -1.40
CA GLY A 140 -9.68 17.56 -1.79
C GLY A 140 -9.89 16.18 -2.38
N LEU A 141 -10.65 15.36 -1.65
CA LEU A 141 -11.12 14.04 -2.10
C LEU A 141 -11.74 14.09 -3.49
#